data_AF-A0A920MUQ9-F1
#
_entry.id   AF-A0A920MUQ9-F1
#
_cell.length_a   1.000
_cell.length_b   1.000
_cell.length_c   1.000
_cell.angle_alpha   90.00
_cell.angle_beta   90.00
_cell.angle_gamma   90.00
#
_symmetry.space_group_name_H-M   'P 1'
#
loop_
_entity.id
_entity.type
_entity.pdbx_description
1 polymer ?
#
loop_
_entity_poly.entity_id
_entity_poly.type
_entity_poly.pdbx_seq_one_letter_code
_entity_poly.pdbx_strand_id
1 'polypeptide(L)' 'MSEPIYSDPHFRKLRTEKVPVGRLGTEEDIAQAVLFLGSEKASYITGHELVVDGGIINSIIANLPRPSSVDSVGLDGE' A
#
# COMPACT_ATOMS: atom_id res chain seq x y z
N MET A 1 4.00 13.92 0.55
CA MET A 1 2.56 13.76 0.24
C MET A 1 1.88 12.64 1.03
N SER A 2 2.58 11.60 1.50
CA SER A 2 2.00 10.57 2.39
C SER A 2 2.62 10.52 3.80
N GLU A 3 3.87 11.01 3.96
CA GLU A 3 4.62 11.01 5.23
C GLU A 3 3.80 11.44 6.46
N PRO A 4 3.07 12.57 6.46
CA PRO A 4 2.36 13.04 7.64
C PRO A 4 1.24 12.09 8.12
N ILE A 5 0.68 11.29 7.19
CA ILE A 5 -0.39 10.32 7.51
C ILE A 5 0.19 9.06 8.17
N TYR A 6 1.44 8.71 7.87
CA TYR A 6 2.11 7.51 8.40
C TYR A 6 2.96 7.81 9.64
N SER A 7 3.27 9.08 9.92
CA SER A 7 3.91 9.54 11.15
C SER A 7 2.95 9.58 12.35
N ASP A 8 1.65 9.74 12.12
CA ASP A 8 0.64 9.63 13.18
C ASP A 8 0.40 8.14 13.53
N PRO A 9 0.67 7.71 14.79
CA PRO A 9 0.48 6.33 15.22
C PRO A 9 -0.96 5.82 15.08
N HIS A 10 -1.95 6.68 15.26
CA HIS A 10 -3.37 6.33 15.12
C HIS A 10 -3.70 5.97 13.68
N PHE A 11 -3.37 6.85 12.72
CA PHE A 11 -3.63 6.59 11.30
C PHE A 11 -2.79 5.43 10.77
N ARG A 12 -1.54 5.30 11.24
CA ARG A 12 -0.67 4.16 10.91
C ARG A 12 -1.32 2.83 11.31
N LYS A 13 -1.88 2.75 12.53
CA LYS A 13 -2.58 1.55 13.00
C LYS A 13 -3.83 1.26 12.16
N LEU A 14 -4.68 2.26 11.96
CA LEU A 14 -5.91 2.10 11.17
C LEU A 14 -5.64 1.65 9.73
N ARG A 15 -4.57 2.13 9.10
CA ARG A 15 -4.17 1.67 7.77
C ARG A 15 -3.61 0.27 7.78
N THR A 16 -2.80 -0.07 8.78
CA THR A 16 -2.22 -1.41 8.94
C THR A 16 -3.32 -2.47 9.05
N GLU A 17 -4.35 -2.23 9.86
CA GLU A 17 -5.49 -3.14 10.05
C GLU A 17 -6.31 -3.36 8.77
N LYS A 18 -6.19 -2.45 7.79
CA LYS A 18 -6.87 -2.53 6.50
C LYS A 18 -6.08 -3.25 5.42
N VAL A 19 -4.79 -3.55 5.64
CA VAL A 19 -3.99 -4.33 4.69
C VAL A 19 -4.23 -5.82 4.96
N PRO A 20 -4.67 -6.62 3.97
CA PRO A 20 -4.91 -8.06 4.17
C PRO A 20 -3.70 -8.84 4.68
N VAL A 21 -2.49 -8.50 4.22
CA VAL A 21 -1.23 -9.08 4.71
C VAL A 21 -0.90 -8.67 6.16
N GLY A 22 -1.62 -7.69 6.74
CA GLY A 22 -1.52 -7.31 8.15
C GLY A 22 -0.35 -6.36 8.49
N ARG A 23 0.32 -5.81 7.47
CA ARG A 23 1.36 -4.78 7.64
C ARG A 23 1.34 -3.79 6.49
N LEU A 24 1.87 -2.59 6.73
CA LEU A 24 2.20 -1.67 5.65
C LEU A 24 3.34 -2.23 4.80
N GLY A 25 3.29 -1.95 3.50
CA GLY A 25 4.40 -2.21 2.59
C GLY A 25 5.60 -1.34 2.93
N THR A 26 6.80 -1.86 2.67
CA THR A 26 8.07 -1.12 2.77
C THR A 26 8.66 -0.92 1.38
N GLU A 27 9.67 -0.05 1.30
CA GLU A 27 10.48 0.14 0.11
C GLU A 27 11.13 -1.18 -0.37
N GLU A 28 11.48 -2.08 0.54
CA GLU A 28 12.03 -3.39 0.20
C GLU A 28 11.03 -4.28 -0.54
N ASP A 29 9.73 -4.23 -0.22
CA ASP A 29 8.72 -5.04 -0.92
C ASP A 29 8.68 -4.71 -2.41
N ILE A 30 8.78 -3.42 -2.73
CA ILE A 30 8.84 -2.94 -4.11
C ILE A 30 10.19 -3.29 -4.75
N ALA A 31 11.29 -3.06 -4.04
CA ALA A 31 12.62 -3.35 -4.55
C ALA A 31 12.77 -4.84 -4.90
N GLN A 32 12.27 -5.76 -4.08
CA GLN A 32 12.32 -7.20 -4.35
C GLN A 32 11.49 -7.59 -5.58
N ALA A 33 10.29 -7.01 -5.76
CA ALA A 33 9.48 -7.25 -6.94
C ALA A 33 10.18 -6.77 -8.22
N VAL A 34 10.78 -5.57 -8.19
CA VAL A 34 11.56 -5.02 -9.30
C VAL A 34 12.77 -5.88 -9.59
N LEU A 35 13.51 -6.32 -8.57
CA LEU A 35 14.67 -7.21 -8.74
C LEU A 35 14.28 -8.55 -9.36
N PHE A 36 13.13 -9.11 -8.98
CA PHE A 36 12.60 -10.32 -9.62
C PHE A 36 12.33 -10.08 -11.11
N LEU A 37 11.59 -9.03 -11.45
CA LEU A 37 11.25 -8.69 -12.83
C LEU A 37 12.48 -8.34 -13.68
N GLY A 38 13.53 -7.78 -13.08
CA GLY A 38 14.80 -7.51 -13.73
C GLY A 38 15.74 -8.71 -13.82
N SER A 39 15.37 -9.87 -13.28
CA SER A 39 16.21 -11.08 -13.28
C SER A 39 15.87 -12.05 -14.40
N GLU A 40 16.78 -12.97 -14.72
CA GLU A 40 16.57 -14.06 -15.68
C GLU A 40 15.36 -14.95 -15.35
N LYS A 41 14.91 -14.97 -14.08
CA LYS A 41 13.74 -15.72 -13.65
C LYS A 41 12.43 -15.20 -14.26
N ALA A 42 12.42 -13.94 -14.70
CA ALA A 42 11.27 -13.31 -15.34
C ALA A 42 11.41 -13.23 -16.88
N SER A 43 12.36 -13.97 -17.48
CA SER A 43 12.71 -13.88 -18.91
C SER A 43 11.55 -14.09 -19.90
N TYR A 44 10.44 -14.72 -19.48
CA TYR A 44 9.25 -14.91 -20.31
C TYR A 44 8.02 -14.12 -19.83
N ILE A 45 8.20 -13.25 -18.84
CA ILE A 45 7.14 -12.36 -18.35
C ILE A 45 7.25 -11.03 -19.09
N THR A 46 6.27 -10.73 -19.93
CA THR A 46 6.18 -9.47 -20.66
C THR A 46 4.73 -9.00 -20.74
N GLY A 47 4.51 -7.69 -20.74
CA GLY A 47 3.17 -7.09 -20.80
C GLY A 47 2.28 -7.35 -19.57
N HIS A 48 2.87 -7.76 -18.44
CA HIS A 48 2.12 -8.05 -17.22
C HIS A 48 2.24 -6.92 -16.20
N GLU A 49 1.13 -6.58 -15.55
CA GLU A 49 1.08 -5.66 -14.41
C GLU A 49 1.14 -6.46 -13.11
N LEU A 50 2.26 -6.38 -12.39
CA LEU A 50 2.42 -7.02 -11.09
C LEU A 50 1.97 -6.06 -9.97
N VAL A 51 0.85 -6.38 -9.32
CA VAL A 51 0.36 -5.64 -8.15
C VAL A 51 1.16 -6.02 -6.91
N VAL A 52 1.73 -5.02 -6.22
CA VAL A 52 2.50 -5.17 -4.98
C VAL A 52 1.93 -4.25 -3.90
N ASP A 53 0.81 -4.64 -3.29
CA ASP A 53 0.03 -3.77 -2.39
C ASP A 53 -0.44 -4.45 -1.10
N GLY A 54 0.02 -5.67 -0.81
CA GLY A 54 -0.42 -6.45 0.34
C GLY A 54 -1.88 -6.94 0.26
N GLY A 55 -2.47 -6.94 -0.94
CA GLY A 55 -3.81 -7.44 -1.24
C GLY A 55 -4.92 -6.38 -1.22
N ILE A 56 -4.57 -5.09 -1.16
CA ILE A 56 -5.52 -3.99 -0.99
C ILE A 56 -6.54 -3.94 -2.14
N ILE A 57 -6.09 -3.91 -3.39
CA ILE A 57 -6.96 -3.69 -4.55
C ILE A 57 -8.02 -4.79 -4.71
N ASN A 58 -7.68 -6.02 -4.31
CA ASN A 58 -8.58 -7.17 -4.37
C ASN A 58 -9.34 -7.41 -3.06
N SER A 59 -9.12 -6.58 -2.04
CA SER A 59 -9.83 -6.69 -0.77
C SER A 59 -11.22 -6.04 -0.85
N ILE A 60 -12.14 -6.51 -0.01
CA ILE A 60 -13.44 -5.83 0.17
C ILE A 60 -13.27 -4.35 0.57
N ILE A 61 -12.15 -3.99 1.20
CA ILE A 61 -11.86 -2.64 1.67
C ILE A 61 -11.68 -1.66 0.50
N ALA A 62 -11.15 -2.10 -0.65
CA ALA A 62 -11.00 -1.24 -1.83
C ALA A 62 -12.35 -0.78 -2.42
N ASN A 63 -13.43 -1.50 -2.13
CA ASN A 63 -14.77 -1.19 -2.63
C ASN A 63 -15.68 -0.54 -1.57
N LEU A 64 -15.19 -0.35 -0.35
CA LEU A 64 -15.96 0.36 0.68
C LEU A 64 -15.93 1.87 0.41
N PRO A 65 -17.06 2.57 0.62
CA PRO A 65 -17.06 4.02 0.58
C PRO A 65 -15.99 4.57 1.52
N ARG A 66 -15.18 5.52 1.03
CA ARG A 66 -14.21 6.23 1.86
C ARG A 66 -14.96 6.82 3.08
N PRO A 67 -14.58 6.47 4.32
CA PRO A 67 -15.23 7.04 5.49
C PRO A 67 -14.99 8.56 5.54
N SER A 68 -16.04 9.35 5.74
CA SER A 68 -15.90 10.81 5.88
C SER A 68 -15.07 11.24 7.09
N SER A 69 -14.91 10.34 8.07
CA SER A 69 -14.04 10.54 9.24
C SER A 69 -12.55 10.68 8.89
N VAL A 70 -12.13 10.34 7.66
CA VAL A 70 -10.74 10.52 7.22
C VAL A 70 -10.56 11.69 6.24
N ASP A 71 -11.58 12.54 6.06
CA ASP A 71 -11.50 13.69 5.15
C ASP A 71 -10.75 14.88 5.76
N SER A 72 -10.69 14.95 7.10
CA SER A 72 -9.92 15.96 7.83
C SER A 72 -8.47 15.54 8.15
N VAL A 73 -8.08 14.32 7.81
CA VAL A 73 -6.78 13.75 8.21
C VAL A 73 -5.66 14.43 7.45
N GLY A 74 -4.79 15.13 8.17
CA GLY A 74 -3.71 15.94 7.59
C GLY A 74 -4.13 17.36 7.18
N LEU A 75 -5.34 17.80 7.53
CA LEU A 75 -5.77 19.20 7.42
C LEU A 75 -5.50 20.01 8.72
N ASP A 76 -5.01 19.34 9.75
CA ASP A 76 -4.57 19.93 11.01
C ASP A 76 -3.19 20.54 10.76
N GLY A 77 -3.17 21.79 10.27
CA GLY A 77 -1.96 22.44 9.76
C GLY A 77 -0.79 22.47 10.74
N GLU A 78 0.32 21.83 10.34
CA GLU A 78 1.68 22.38 10.18
C GLU A 78 2.39 21.64 9.02
#